data_AF-A0A5K7YW17-F1
#
_entry.id   AF-A0A5K7YW17-F1
#
_cell.length_a   1.000
_cell.length_b   1.000
_cell.length_c   1.000
_cell.angle_alpha   90.00
_cell.angle_beta   90.00
_cell.angle_gamma   90.00
#
_symmetry.space_group_name_H-M   'P 1'
#
loop_
_entity.id
_entity.type
_entity.pdbx_description
1 polymer ?
#
loop_
_entity_poly.entity_id
_entity_poly.type
_entity_poly.pdbx_seq_one_letter_code
_entity_poly.pdbx_strand_id
1 'polypeptide(L)'
;MTSIAKVVPPRQLIGDGPWCRDHTHIPYTFDEYIHRIRRFHGYAAPGLILGGKMVSMALDRLDESILFDSVCETAFCLPDAIQMLTLCTTGNGWLKVVPLGRFALSLYDKLNGSGFRVHIDSAKINAWPEIKAWFYKLKPKAEQDNDRLHEEMATAGENLFSVQTIRMQPAFLEKREVGPTADCPICHEAYPVRHGRICRGCQGSAPYRQPRQGASSPIQDQPPLKVLPLADAVGHRALHDMTRVVPGQAKGAAFVHGQRIAAGDVCRLQRMGRANVYVADDVPERDGWVHENDAALAFARVMAGPGVAFETPPKEGKINFTAADDGLLTIDEARLEAFNLVPNVMCATRKGYSIVKTGRPLGGTRAIPLFLPRTDFEKALTVLGETPVFRVHPLRRARVGVLITGTEVFKGLVEDGFESILRAKIEKIGSRIVGSLVVPDQRQAIVDGVQELIAGGADLLVTTAGLSVDPDDVTRLGLLDAGVTDLRFGMPILPGAMTLLARIGAVDVLGVPACALYYQTTALDLLLPRLLAGVSVTRQDLARMGHGSFCLSCESCSFPKCAFGK
;
A
#
# COMPACT_ATOMS: atom_id res chain seq x y z
N MET A 1 -7.64 8.22 -75.03
CA MET A 1 -6.25 8.04 -74.58
C MET A 1 -6.26 7.16 -73.35
N THR A 2 -6.07 5.87 -73.63
CA THR A 2 -5.54 4.76 -72.81
C THR A 2 -5.53 4.91 -71.28
N SER A 3 -6.47 4.21 -70.63
CA SER A 3 -6.41 3.76 -69.25
C SER A 3 -5.23 2.79 -69.08
N ILE A 4 -4.17 3.23 -68.39
CA ILE A 4 -3.07 2.34 -67.99
C ILE A 4 -3.55 1.57 -66.77
N ALA A 5 -4.00 0.34 -66.99
CA ALA A 5 -4.11 -0.66 -65.95
C ALA A 5 -2.73 -0.84 -65.32
N LYS A 6 -2.59 -0.48 -64.04
CA LYS A 6 -1.42 -0.84 -63.25
C LYS A 6 -1.42 -2.37 -63.12
N VAL A 7 -0.53 -3.00 -63.88
CA VAL A 7 -0.18 -4.41 -63.73
C VAL A 7 0.41 -4.57 -62.32
N VAL A 8 -0.36 -5.21 -61.44
CA VAL A 8 0.11 -5.68 -60.13
C VAL A 8 1.11 -6.81 -60.40
N PRO A 9 2.37 -6.73 -59.94
CA PRO A 9 3.32 -7.82 -60.09
C PRO A 9 2.84 -9.04 -59.27
N PRO A 10 3.18 -10.27 -59.68
CA PRO A 10 2.65 -11.47 -59.04
C PRO A 10 3.13 -11.57 -57.58
N ARG A 11 2.19 -11.84 -56.66
CA ARG A 11 2.45 -12.22 -55.26
C ARG A 11 3.53 -13.32 -55.23
N GLN A 12 4.75 -13.01 -54.83
CA GLN A 12 5.74 -14.02 -54.48
C GLN A 12 5.36 -14.63 -53.12
N LEU A 13 4.58 -15.71 -53.23
CA LEU A 13 4.39 -16.83 -52.31
C LEU A 13 4.86 -16.61 -50.86
N ILE A 14 3.93 -16.13 -50.02
CA ILE A 14 3.79 -16.64 -48.66
C ILE A 14 3.77 -18.17 -48.82
N GLY A 15 4.68 -18.89 -48.17
CA GLY A 15 4.73 -20.35 -48.31
C GLY A 15 3.35 -20.98 -48.06
N ASP A 16 3.00 -22.04 -48.78
CA ASP A 16 1.69 -22.70 -48.76
C ASP A 16 1.29 -23.33 -47.39
N GLY A 17 2.04 -23.03 -46.32
CA GLY A 17 1.80 -23.50 -44.96
C GLY A 17 0.90 -22.56 -44.14
N PRO A 18 0.40 -23.04 -42.99
CA PRO A 18 -0.46 -22.25 -42.12
C PRO A 18 0.29 -21.07 -41.47
N TRP A 19 -0.38 -19.92 -41.39
CA TRP A 19 0.12 -18.76 -40.64
C TRP A 19 0.05 -19.00 -39.14
N CYS A 20 -1.08 -19.50 -38.63
CA CYS A 20 -1.22 -19.85 -37.21
C CYS A 20 -2.24 -20.97 -37.03
N ARG A 21 -2.27 -21.57 -35.85
CA ARG A 21 -3.28 -22.54 -35.42
C ARG A 21 -4.00 -22.04 -34.17
N ASP A 22 -5.26 -22.46 -34.01
CA ASP A 22 -5.94 -22.33 -32.73
C ASP A 22 -5.71 -23.56 -31.84
N HIS A 23 -6.22 -23.52 -30.61
CA HIS A 23 -6.14 -24.60 -29.63
C HIS A 23 -6.86 -25.89 -30.04
N THR A 24 -7.64 -25.89 -31.13
CA THR A 24 -8.22 -27.10 -31.74
C THR A 24 -7.38 -27.60 -32.92
N HIS A 25 -6.17 -27.07 -33.08
CA HIS A 25 -5.21 -27.37 -34.15
C HIS A 25 -5.69 -27.00 -35.56
N ILE A 26 -6.78 -26.24 -35.69
CA ILE A 26 -7.29 -25.77 -36.98
C ILE A 26 -6.29 -24.75 -37.54
N PRO A 27 -5.70 -24.99 -38.73
CA PRO A 27 -4.80 -24.04 -39.37
C PRO A 27 -5.57 -22.88 -39.99
N TYR A 28 -4.96 -21.70 -39.96
CA TYR A 28 -5.39 -20.51 -40.69
C TYR A 28 -4.27 -20.04 -41.60
N THR A 29 -4.58 -19.76 -42.86
CA THR A 29 -3.71 -18.98 -43.75
C THR A 29 -3.57 -17.54 -43.24
N PHE A 30 -2.60 -16.81 -43.78
CA PHE A 30 -2.40 -15.40 -43.42
C PHE A 30 -3.68 -14.58 -43.69
N ASP A 31 -4.25 -14.70 -44.89
CA ASP A 31 -5.44 -13.96 -45.30
C ASP A 31 -6.68 -14.33 -44.45
N GLU A 32 -6.88 -15.60 -44.10
CA GLU A 32 -7.95 -16.05 -43.19
C GLU A 32 -7.78 -15.48 -41.79
N TYR A 33 -6.55 -15.48 -41.26
CA TYR A 33 -6.28 -14.92 -39.94
C TYR A 33 -6.48 -13.40 -39.93
N ILE A 34 -6.06 -12.68 -40.98
CA ILE A 34 -6.35 -11.24 -41.14
C ILE A 34 -7.86 -10.98 -41.14
N HIS A 35 -8.65 -11.81 -41.84
CA HIS A 35 -10.10 -11.69 -41.82
C HIS A 35 -10.68 -11.86 -40.41
N ARG A 36 -10.18 -12.84 -39.65
CA ARG A 36 -10.56 -13.06 -38.25
C ARG A 36 -10.23 -11.86 -37.36
N ILE A 37 -9.04 -11.28 -37.52
CA ILE A 37 -8.62 -10.06 -36.81
C ILE A 37 -9.62 -8.93 -37.08
N ARG A 38 -9.95 -8.66 -38.35
CA ARG A 38 -10.89 -7.59 -38.71
C ARG A 38 -12.27 -7.79 -38.07
N ARG A 39 -12.74 -9.04 -37.99
CA ARG A 39 -14.03 -9.37 -37.36
C ARG A 39 -14.02 -9.17 -35.84
N PHE A 40 -12.91 -9.43 -35.17
CA PHE A 40 -12.81 -9.32 -33.71
C PHE A 40 -12.41 -7.90 -33.23
N HIS A 41 -11.42 -7.30 -33.88
CA HIS A 41 -10.75 -6.08 -33.44
C HIS A 41 -11.06 -4.84 -34.32
N GLY A 42 -11.91 -5.01 -35.34
CA GLY A 42 -12.36 -3.92 -36.23
C GLY A 42 -11.39 -3.52 -37.35
N TYR A 43 -10.09 -3.80 -37.19
CA TYR A 43 -9.08 -3.62 -38.24
C TYR A 43 -7.90 -4.57 -38.05
N ALA A 44 -7.11 -4.77 -39.10
CA ALA A 44 -5.93 -5.63 -39.09
C ALA A 44 -4.77 -4.97 -38.32
N ALA A 45 -4.86 -4.94 -36.99
CA ALA A 45 -3.86 -4.30 -36.16
C ALA A 45 -2.52 -5.07 -36.22
N PRO A 46 -1.37 -4.41 -36.48
CA PRO A 46 -0.09 -5.10 -36.62
C PRO A 46 0.30 -5.97 -35.41
N GLY A 47 -0.07 -5.53 -34.19
CA GLY A 47 0.13 -6.34 -32.98
C GLY A 47 -0.66 -7.65 -32.95
N LEU A 48 -1.88 -7.69 -33.50
CA LEU A 48 -2.67 -8.93 -33.58
C LEU A 48 -2.13 -9.89 -34.65
N ILE A 49 -1.59 -9.34 -35.75
CA ILE A 49 -0.94 -10.12 -36.82
C ILE A 49 0.22 -10.92 -36.23
N LEU A 50 1.15 -10.23 -35.57
CA LEU A 50 2.26 -10.83 -34.84
C LEU A 50 1.76 -11.80 -33.76
N GLY A 51 0.74 -11.39 -33.00
CA GLY A 51 0.17 -12.17 -31.92
C GLY A 51 -0.33 -13.54 -32.37
N GLY A 52 -0.89 -13.66 -33.57
CA GLY A 52 -1.35 -14.96 -34.08
C GLY A 52 -0.22 -15.97 -34.22
N LYS A 53 0.91 -15.52 -34.77
CA LYS A 53 2.10 -16.37 -34.89
C LYS A 53 2.69 -16.68 -33.51
N MET A 54 2.76 -15.70 -32.60
CA MET A 54 3.25 -15.91 -31.24
C MET A 54 2.43 -16.95 -30.46
N VAL A 55 1.10 -16.91 -30.57
CA VAL A 55 0.21 -17.88 -29.93
C VAL A 55 0.42 -19.27 -30.53
N SER A 56 0.48 -19.38 -31.87
CA SER A 56 0.75 -20.66 -32.54
C SER A 56 2.07 -21.27 -32.05
N MET A 57 3.16 -20.47 -32.02
CA MET A 57 4.47 -20.93 -31.55
C MET A 57 4.45 -21.44 -30.11
N ALA A 58 3.60 -20.86 -29.24
CA ALA A 58 3.43 -21.33 -27.88
C ALA A 58 2.60 -22.63 -27.82
N LEU A 59 1.47 -22.68 -28.55
CA LEU A 59 0.60 -23.86 -28.63
C LEU A 59 1.33 -25.08 -29.19
N ASP A 60 2.11 -24.91 -30.27
CA ASP A 60 2.87 -25.99 -30.93
C ASP A 60 3.92 -26.65 -30.02
N ARG A 61 4.18 -26.09 -28.83
CA ARG A 61 5.12 -26.61 -27.82
C ARG A 61 4.45 -27.17 -26.59
N LEU A 62 3.15 -26.92 -26.40
CA LEU A 62 2.40 -27.50 -25.30
C LEU A 62 1.99 -28.93 -25.66
N ASP A 63 1.84 -29.76 -24.63
CA ASP A 63 1.20 -31.06 -24.78
C ASP A 63 -0.31 -30.88 -25.01
N GLU A 64 -0.91 -31.66 -25.90
CA GLU A 64 -2.34 -31.53 -26.24
C GLU A 64 -3.26 -31.91 -25.06
N SER A 65 -2.76 -32.68 -24.10
CA SER A 65 -3.53 -33.17 -22.95
C SER A 65 -3.61 -32.19 -21.76
N ILE A 66 -2.81 -31.12 -21.76
CA ILE A 66 -2.74 -30.22 -20.61
C ILE A 66 -3.79 -29.11 -20.66
N LEU A 67 -4.39 -28.84 -19.51
CA LEU A 67 -5.18 -27.64 -19.31
C LEU A 67 -4.22 -26.47 -19.04
N PHE A 68 -4.23 -25.45 -19.89
CA PHE A 68 -3.32 -24.32 -19.79
C PHE A 68 -4.04 -23.01 -19.46
N ASP A 69 -3.32 -22.13 -18.77
CA ASP A 69 -3.66 -20.73 -18.56
C ASP A 69 -2.68 -19.86 -19.39
N SER A 70 -2.99 -18.56 -19.52
CA SER A 70 -2.16 -17.59 -20.22
C SER A 70 -1.84 -16.35 -19.39
N VAL A 71 -0.63 -15.82 -19.57
CA VAL A 71 -0.24 -14.47 -19.13
C VAL A 71 0.16 -13.66 -20.34
N CYS A 72 -0.35 -12.43 -20.45
CA CYS A 72 0.07 -11.46 -21.46
C CYS A 72 0.76 -10.28 -20.80
N GLU A 73 1.94 -9.91 -21.29
CA GLU A 73 2.78 -8.87 -20.66
C GLU A 73 2.45 -7.43 -21.11
N THR A 74 1.41 -7.29 -21.94
CA THR A 74 0.93 -6.04 -22.50
C THR A 74 -0.60 -6.03 -22.53
N ALA A 75 -1.20 -4.84 -22.36
CA ALA A 75 -2.64 -4.65 -22.53
C ALA A 75 -3.04 -4.32 -23.97
N PHE A 76 -2.07 -4.15 -24.87
CA PHE A 76 -2.31 -3.71 -26.25
C PHE A 76 -2.26 -4.87 -27.23
N CYS A 77 -3.33 -5.08 -27.99
CA CYS A 77 -3.43 -5.99 -29.15
C CYS A 77 -3.28 -7.49 -28.85
N LEU A 78 -2.18 -7.89 -28.21
CA LEU A 78 -1.79 -9.28 -27.96
C LEU A 78 -2.80 -10.09 -27.12
N PRO A 79 -3.48 -9.52 -26.09
CA PRO A 79 -4.56 -10.23 -25.39
C PRO A 79 -5.65 -10.75 -26.33
N ASP A 80 -5.98 -10.01 -27.39
CA ASP A 80 -7.04 -10.38 -28.31
C ASP A 80 -6.63 -11.56 -29.21
N ALA A 81 -5.37 -11.63 -29.62
CA ALA A 81 -4.86 -12.79 -30.36
C ALA A 81 -4.96 -14.07 -29.51
N ILE A 82 -4.66 -13.99 -28.21
CA ILE A 82 -4.83 -15.11 -27.27
C ILE A 82 -6.29 -15.52 -27.18
N GLN A 83 -7.21 -14.56 -26.98
CA GLN A 83 -8.65 -14.82 -26.87
C GLN A 83 -9.25 -15.39 -28.17
N MET A 84 -8.72 -14.98 -29.32
CA MET A 84 -9.17 -15.47 -30.62
C MET A 84 -8.74 -16.91 -30.90
N LEU A 85 -7.53 -17.30 -30.48
CA LEU A 85 -6.92 -18.58 -30.85
C LEU A 85 -6.94 -19.62 -29.72
N THR A 86 -7.24 -19.22 -28.49
CA THR A 86 -7.24 -20.13 -27.33
C THR A 86 -8.55 -20.06 -26.55
N LEU A 87 -8.73 -20.97 -25.59
CA LEU A 87 -9.81 -20.88 -24.60
C LEU A 87 -9.52 -19.84 -23.50
N CYS A 88 -8.34 -19.23 -23.47
CA CYS A 88 -7.96 -18.31 -22.41
C CYS A 88 -8.59 -16.94 -22.65
N THR A 89 -9.54 -16.55 -21.80
CA THR A 89 -10.16 -15.22 -21.86
C THR A 89 -10.03 -14.47 -20.56
N THR A 90 -10.13 -13.14 -20.66
CA THR A 90 -10.20 -12.31 -19.45
C THR A 90 -11.48 -12.62 -18.66
N GLY A 91 -12.57 -12.96 -19.36
CA GLY A 91 -13.87 -13.29 -18.76
C GLY A 91 -13.89 -14.59 -17.94
N ASN A 92 -13.27 -15.67 -18.44
CA ASN A 92 -13.14 -16.92 -17.66
C ASN A 92 -11.94 -16.92 -16.70
N GLY A 93 -11.15 -15.84 -16.69
CA GLY A 93 -10.01 -15.65 -15.81
C GLY A 93 -8.76 -16.45 -16.17
N TRP A 94 -8.75 -17.15 -17.32
CA TRP A 94 -7.61 -17.96 -17.76
C TRP A 94 -6.57 -17.13 -18.52
N LEU A 95 -6.93 -15.93 -19.00
CA LEU A 95 -5.98 -14.93 -19.48
C LEU A 95 -5.77 -13.84 -18.43
N LYS A 96 -4.53 -13.71 -17.96
CA LYS A 96 -4.10 -12.68 -17.02
C LYS A 96 -3.24 -11.64 -17.75
N VAL A 97 -3.70 -10.38 -17.82
CA VAL A 97 -2.92 -9.28 -18.39
C VAL A 97 -2.07 -8.63 -17.29
N VAL A 98 -0.75 -8.72 -17.43
CA VAL A 98 0.24 -8.15 -16.51
C VAL A 98 1.05 -7.10 -17.28
N PRO A 99 0.70 -5.81 -17.20
CA PRO A 99 1.28 -4.79 -18.08
C PRO A 99 2.72 -4.43 -17.70
N LEU A 100 3.68 -5.26 -18.10
CA LEU A 100 5.12 -5.06 -17.92
C LEU A 100 5.73 -4.17 -19.02
N GLY A 101 4.93 -3.78 -20.02
CA GLY A 101 5.38 -2.98 -21.16
C GLY A 101 6.15 -3.79 -22.21
N ARG A 102 6.14 -5.12 -22.10
CA ARG A 102 6.84 -6.04 -23.01
C ARG A 102 5.85 -6.72 -23.94
N PHE A 103 6.18 -6.82 -25.22
CA PHE A 103 5.32 -7.50 -26.19
C PHE A 103 5.57 -9.02 -26.17
N ALA A 104 4.96 -9.68 -25.19
CA ALA A 104 5.15 -11.10 -24.92
C ALA A 104 3.89 -11.75 -24.35
N LEU A 105 3.77 -13.05 -24.58
CA LEU A 105 2.78 -13.92 -23.95
C LEU A 105 3.43 -15.19 -23.43
N SER A 106 2.76 -15.82 -22.47
CA SER A 106 3.10 -17.15 -21.99
C SER A 106 1.85 -18.02 -22.00
N LEU A 107 2.01 -19.28 -22.41
CA LEU A 107 1.05 -20.35 -22.14
C LEU A 107 1.72 -21.38 -21.23
N TYR A 108 1.01 -21.85 -20.22
CA TYR A 108 1.57 -22.74 -19.20
C TYR A 108 0.53 -23.69 -18.62
N ASP A 109 0.99 -24.88 -18.23
CA ASP A 109 0.21 -25.89 -17.51
C ASP A 109 -0.30 -25.32 -16.19
N LYS A 110 -1.62 -25.41 -16.00
CA LYS A 110 -2.33 -24.88 -14.84
C LYS A 110 -1.95 -25.56 -13.52
N LEU A 111 -1.50 -26.82 -13.56
CA LEU A 111 -1.20 -27.63 -12.38
C LEU A 111 0.21 -27.37 -11.85
N ASN A 112 1.21 -27.45 -12.70
CA ASN A 112 2.62 -27.37 -12.29
C ASN A 112 3.30 -26.04 -12.66
N GLY A 113 2.66 -25.21 -13.49
CA GLY A 113 3.15 -23.91 -13.92
C GLY A 113 4.24 -23.92 -14.97
N SER A 114 4.62 -25.07 -15.53
CA SER A 114 5.59 -25.15 -16.63
C SER A 114 4.98 -24.67 -17.94
N GLY A 115 5.76 -23.98 -18.78
CA GLY A 115 5.24 -23.47 -20.04
C GLY A 115 6.25 -22.74 -20.89
N PHE A 116 5.75 -22.02 -21.89
CA PHE A 116 6.56 -21.35 -22.90
C PHE A 116 6.16 -19.89 -23.01
N ARG A 117 7.16 -19.02 -22.92
CA ARG A 117 7.06 -17.58 -23.14
C ARG A 117 7.55 -17.23 -24.53
N VAL A 118 6.71 -16.60 -25.33
CA VAL A 118 7.04 -16.10 -26.67
C VAL A 118 7.06 -14.58 -26.62
N HIS A 119 8.14 -13.99 -27.12
CA HIS A 119 8.31 -12.53 -27.15
C HIS A 119 8.96 -12.08 -28.44
N ILE A 120 8.72 -10.82 -28.81
CA ILE A 120 9.44 -10.20 -29.93
C ILE A 120 10.90 -9.99 -29.55
N ASP A 121 11.81 -10.41 -30.43
CA ASP A 121 13.25 -10.38 -30.20
C ASP A 121 13.86 -9.11 -30.80
N SER A 122 14.40 -8.25 -29.93
CA SER A 122 14.96 -6.96 -30.34
C SER A 122 16.13 -7.06 -31.33
N ALA A 123 16.90 -8.15 -31.29
CA ALA A 123 18.00 -8.34 -32.23
C ALA A 123 17.46 -8.73 -33.62
N LYS A 124 16.46 -9.61 -33.66
CA LYS A 124 15.87 -10.11 -34.90
C LYS A 124 15.04 -9.05 -35.63
N ILE A 125 14.42 -8.11 -34.90
CA ILE A 125 13.70 -6.97 -35.49
C ILE A 125 14.58 -6.13 -36.42
N ASN A 126 15.91 -6.08 -36.22
CA ASN A 126 16.80 -5.22 -37.00
C ASN A 126 16.82 -5.55 -38.50
N ALA A 127 16.43 -6.77 -38.90
CA ALA A 127 16.32 -7.18 -40.29
C ALA A 127 15.05 -6.63 -40.98
N TRP A 128 14.12 -6.02 -40.23
CA TRP A 128 12.78 -5.63 -40.69
C TRP A 128 12.51 -4.15 -40.38
N PRO A 129 12.88 -3.24 -41.31
CA PRO A 129 12.86 -1.80 -41.07
C PRO A 129 11.48 -1.22 -40.73
N GLU A 130 10.41 -1.66 -41.38
CA GLU A 130 9.07 -1.14 -41.10
C GLU A 130 8.52 -1.71 -39.79
N ILE A 131 8.76 -3.00 -39.51
CA ILE A 131 8.43 -3.58 -38.19
C ILE A 131 9.17 -2.85 -37.07
N LYS A 132 10.46 -2.57 -37.25
CA LYS A 132 11.27 -1.80 -36.30
C LYS A 132 10.72 -0.39 -36.11
N ALA A 133 10.41 0.30 -37.19
CA ALA A 133 9.87 1.66 -37.14
C ALA A 133 8.52 1.71 -36.42
N TRP A 134 7.63 0.75 -36.68
CA TRP A 134 6.36 0.61 -35.98
C TRP A 134 6.54 0.30 -34.49
N PHE A 135 7.33 -0.73 -34.18
CA PHE A 135 7.50 -1.25 -32.82
C PHE A 135 8.15 -0.22 -31.88
N TYR A 136 9.19 0.46 -32.36
CA TYR A 136 9.89 1.51 -31.60
C TYR A 136 9.29 2.91 -31.80
N LYS A 137 8.21 3.04 -32.58
CA LYS A 137 7.54 4.31 -32.91
C LYS A 137 8.51 5.36 -33.48
N LEU A 138 9.40 4.94 -34.37
CA LEU A 138 10.46 5.80 -34.96
C LEU A 138 9.92 6.80 -35.99
N LYS A 139 8.71 6.56 -36.51
CA LYS A 139 8.03 7.44 -37.48
C LYS A 139 6.62 7.81 -36.96
N PRO A 140 6.14 9.05 -37.19
CA PRO A 140 4.74 9.41 -36.97
C PRO A 140 3.78 8.47 -37.71
N LYS A 141 2.57 8.27 -37.18
CA LYS A 141 1.59 7.31 -37.75
C LYS A 141 1.22 7.59 -39.21
N ALA A 142 1.23 8.84 -39.64
CA ALA A 142 0.91 9.25 -41.01
C ALA A 142 2.01 8.87 -42.03
N GLU A 143 3.24 8.64 -41.57
CA GLU A 143 4.40 8.32 -42.40
C GLU A 143 4.71 6.80 -42.42
N GLN A 144 3.88 6.00 -41.76
CA GLN A 144 4.03 4.55 -41.72
C GLN A 144 3.34 3.91 -42.93
N ASP A 145 4.09 3.09 -43.66
CA ASP A 145 3.57 2.28 -44.76
C ASP A 145 2.98 0.99 -44.19
N ASN A 146 1.65 0.96 -44.03
CA ASN A 146 0.96 -0.20 -43.44
C ASN A 146 0.98 -1.43 -44.35
N ASP A 147 0.99 -1.25 -45.67
CA ASP A 147 0.98 -2.37 -46.60
C ASP A 147 2.34 -3.08 -46.56
N ARG A 148 3.43 -2.30 -46.65
CA ARG A 148 4.80 -2.82 -46.49
C ARG A 148 5.04 -3.42 -45.10
N LEU A 149 4.50 -2.80 -44.05
CA LEU A 149 4.57 -3.35 -42.69
C LEU A 149 3.94 -4.75 -42.62
N HIS A 150 2.76 -4.94 -43.20
CA HIS A 150 2.09 -6.24 -43.21
C HIS A 150 2.84 -7.28 -44.06
N GLU A 151 3.43 -6.87 -45.18
CA GLU A 151 4.29 -7.75 -46.00
C GLU A 151 5.54 -8.20 -45.24
N GLU A 152 6.22 -7.28 -44.54
CA GLU A 152 7.35 -7.63 -43.67
C GLU A 152 6.91 -8.61 -42.58
N MET A 153 5.74 -8.40 -41.96
CA MET A 153 5.23 -9.31 -40.93
C MET A 153 4.95 -10.72 -41.47
N ALA A 154 4.28 -10.81 -42.63
CA ALA A 154 3.99 -12.08 -43.29
C ALA A 154 5.27 -12.84 -43.64
N THR A 155 6.28 -12.13 -44.14
CA THR A 155 7.56 -12.70 -44.56
C THR A 155 8.42 -13.13 -43.37
N ALA A 156 8.49 -12.29 -42.33
CA ALA A 156 9.33 -12.55 -41.17
C ALA A 156 8.84 -13.75 -40.35
N GLY A 157 7.53 -13.87 -40.16
CA GLY A 157 6.92 -15.00 -39.46
C GLY A 157 7.55 -15.28 -38.10
N GLU A 158 7.99 -16.51 -37.88
CA GLU A 158 8.59 -16.96 -36.61
C GLU A 158 9.98 -16.33 -36.35
N ASN A 159 10.63 -15.80 -37.39
CA ASN A 159 11.97 -15.23 -37.27
C ASN A 159 11.99 -13.90 -36.50
N LEU A 160 10.84 -13.35 -36.10
CA LEU A 160 10.76 -12.18 -35.22
C LEU A 160 10.82 -12.51 -33.74
N PHE A 161 10.58 -13.76 -33.36
CA PHE A 161 10.28 -14.11 -31.99
C PHE A 161 11.35 -15.01 -31.37
N SER A 162 11.43 -14.97 -30.06
CA SER A 162 12.23 -15.89 -29.26
C SER A 162 11.33 -16.57 -28.23
N VAL A 163 11.57 -17.88 -28.05
CA VAL A 163 10.80 -18.74 -27.13
C VAL A 163 11.68 -19.09 -25.93
N GLN A 164 11.11 -19.01 -24.73
CA GLN A 164 11.78 -19.36 -23.49
C GLN A 164 10.94 -20.36 -22.72
N THR A 165 11.56 -21.44 -22.23
CA THR A 165 10.93 -22.32 -21.23
C THR A 165 10.87 -21.58 -19.90
N ILE A 166 9.70 -21.59 -19.25
CA ILE A 166 9.46 -20.88 -18.00
C ILE A 166 8.77 -21.77 -16.98
N ARG A 167 8.81 -21.34 -15.71
CA ARG A 167 7.97 -21.84 -14.63
C ARG A 167 7.29 -20.67 -13.93
N MET A 168 5.96 -20.75 -13.81
CA MET A 168 5.16 -19.71 -13.18
C MET A 168 5.39 -19.62 -11.67
N GLN A 169 5.37 -18.40 -11.14
CA GLN A 169 5.42 -18.20 -9.70
C GLN A 169 4.14 -18.74 -9.04
N PRO A 170 4.20 -19.27 -7.80
CA PRO A 170 3.06 -19.89 -7.13
C PRO A 170 1.77 -19.03 -7.11
N ALA A 171 1.92 -17.71 -6.92
CA ALA A 171 0.81 -16.77 -6.90
C ALA A 171 -0.03 -16.70 -8.20
N PHE A 172 0.48 -17.21 -9.33
CA PHE A 172 -0.25 -17.28 -10.60
C PHE A 172 -1.03 -18.58 -10.79
N LEU A 173 -0.78 -19.60 -9.94
CA LEU A 173 -1.47 -20.89 -9.95
C LEU A 173 -2.65 -20.92 -8.95
N GLU A 174 -2.65 -19.99 -7.98
CA GLU A 174 -3.72 -19.88 -6.99
C GLU A 174 -5.05 -19.41 -7.61
N LYS A 175 -6.14 -20.12 -7.27
CA LYS A 175 -7.49 -19.71 -7.65
C LYS A 175 -7.92 -18.53 -6.78
N ARG A 176 -8.17 -17.37 -7.39
CA ARG A 176 -8.69 -16.20 -6.67
C ARG A 176 -10.16 -16.40 -6.32
N GLU A 177 -10.45 -16.72 -5.06
CA GLU A 177 -11.82 -16.70 -4.57
C GLU A 177 -12.31 -15.26 -4.43
N VAL A 178 -13.50 -14.97 -4.99
CA VAL A 178 -14.12 -13.64 -4.89
C VAL A 178 -14.53 -13.32 -3.44
N GLY A 179 -14.79 -14.36 -2.65
CA GLY A 179 -15.32 -14.25 -1.29
C GLY A 179 -16.80 -13.86 -1.28
N PRO A 180 -17.39 -13.62 -0.10
CA PRO A 180 -18.77 -13.19 0.01
C PRO A 180 -18.98 -11.80 -0.59
N THR A 181 -20.20 -11.56 -1.08
CA THR A 181 -20.67 -10.25 -1.52
C THR A 181 -21.62 -9.64 -0.49
N ALA A 182 -21.62 -8.32 -0.37
CA ALA A 182 -22.56 -7.56 0.43
C ALA A 182 -22.98 -6.30 -0.34
N ASP A 183 -24.10 -5.70 0.05
CA ASP A 183 -24.54 -4.44 -0.54
C ASP A 183 -23.71 -3.28 0.02
N CYS A 184 -23.20 -2.43 -0.87
CA CYS A 184 -22.51 -1.22 -0.48
C CYS A 184 -23.50 -0.31 0.27
N PRO A 185 -23.22 0.14 1.49
CA PRO A 185 -24.16 0.98 2.25
C PRO A 185 -24.36 2.37 1.63
N ILE A 186 -23.57 2.75 0.62
CA ILE A 186 -23.61 4.08 -0.03
C ILE A 186 -24.36 4.04 -1.35
N CYS A 187 -24.01 3.11 -2.25
CA CYS A 187 -24.66 3.01 -3.57
C CYS A 187 -25.66 1.85 -3.65
N HIS A 188 -25.76 1.02 -2.61
CA HIS A 188 -26.62 -0.17 -2.54
C HIS A 188 -26.37 -1.22 -3.64
N GLU A 189 -25.20 -1.16 -4.30
CA GLU A 189 -24.77 -2.18 -5.25
C GLU A 189 -23.99 -3.29 -4.54
N ALA A 190 -24.26 -4.54 -4.93
CA ALA A 190 -23.54 -5.70 -4.44
C ALA A 190 -22.05 -5.64 -4.84
N TYR A 191 -21.15 -5.87 -3.90
CA TYR A 191 -19.71 -5.87 -4.14
C TYR A 191 -18.98 -6.91 -3.27
N PRO A 192 -17.76 -7.36 -3.66
CA PRO A 192 -16.97 -8.27 -2.85
C PRO A 192 -16.53 -7.63 -1.52
N VAL A 193 -16.85 -8.26 -0.39
CA VAL A 193 -16.57 -7.75 0.98
C VAL A 193 -15.08 -7.48 1.20
N ARG A 194 -14.20 -8.24 0.55
CA ARG A 194 -12.74 -8.04 0.58
C ARG A 194 -12.28 -6.66 0.08
N HIS A 195 -13.14 -5.90 -0.62
CA HIS A 195 -12.81 -4.54 -1.06
C HIS A 195 -12.92 -3.50 0.06
N GLY A 196 -13.41 -3.88 1.24
CA GLY A 196 -13.59 -2.98 2.40
C GLY A 196 -15.06 -2.84 2.78
N ARG A 197 -15.39 -1.82 3.58
CA ARG A 197 -16.78 -1.56 4.08
C ARG A 197 -17.68 -0.86 3.07
N ILE A 198 -17.10 -0.32 1.99
CA ILE A 198 -17.81 0.31 0.87
C ILE A 198 -17.17 -0.16 -0.44
N CYS A 199 -17.90 -0.13 -1.56
CA CYS A 199 -17.36 -0.54 -2.85
C CYS A 199 -16.23 0.41 -3.33
N ARG A 200 -15.31 -0.10 -4.18
CA ARG A 200 -14.21 0.71 -4.74
C ARG A 200 -14.68 1.96 -5.47
N GLY A 201 -15.86 1.90 -6.11
CA GLY A 201 -16.48 3.06 -6.74
C GLY A 201 -16.72 4.19 -5.74
N CYS A 202 -17.35 3.87 -4.60
CA CYS A 202 -17.61 4.82 -3.52
C CYS A 202 -16.36 5.25 -2.75
N GLN A 203 -15.27 4.49 -2.81
CA GLN A 203 -13.94 4.88 -2.32
C GLN A 203 -13.23 5.88 -3.24
N GLY A 204 -13.84 6.26 -4.37
CA GLY A 204 -13.26 7.20 -5.33
C GLY A 204 -12.56 6.56 -6.52
N SER A 205 -12.58 5.23 -6.65
CA SER A 205 -12.03 4.53 -7.84
C SER A 205 -13.00 4.45 -9.01
N ALA A 206 -14.19 5.06 -8.91
CA ALA A 206 -15.13 5.11 -10.03
C ALA A 206 -14.50 5.91 -11.20
N PRO A 207 -14.54 5.39 -12.44
CA PRO A 207 -13.97 6.09 -13.59
C PRO A 207 -14.82 7.27 -14.08
N TYR A 208 -15.99 7.49 -13.46
CA TYR A 208 -16.95 8.52 -13.78
C TYR A 208 -17.27 9.36 -12.55
N ARG A 209 -17.65 10.62 -12.77
CA ARG A 209 -18.23 11.47 -11.72
C ARG A 209 -19.73 11.29 -11.72
N GLN A 210 -20.31 10.93 -10.58
CA GLN A 210 -21.76 11.00 -10.44
C GLN A 210 -22.16 12.46 -10.24
N PRO A 211 -23.14 12.98 -11.00
CA PRO A 211 -23.70 14.29 -10.73
C PRO A 211 -24.34 14.27 -9.34
N ARG A 212 -23.92 15.19 -8.47
CA ARG A 212 -24.58 15.37 -7.17
C ARG A 212 -26.00 15.88 -7.45
N GLN A 213 -27.01 15.19 -6.92
CA GLN A 213 -28.39 15.67 -6.98
C GLN A 213 -28.44 17.07 -6.36
N GLY A 214 -28.83 18.08 -7.15
CA GLY A 214 -28.97 19.47 -6.70
C GLY A 214 -27.76 20.40 -6.86
N ALA A 215 -26.61 19.94 -7.36
CA ALA A 215 -25.44 20.82 -7.58
C ALA A 215 -25.42 21.39 -9.01
N SER A 216 -25.77 22.67 -9.16
CA SER A 216 -25.69 23.39 -10.46
C SER A 216 -24.27 23.79 -10.87
N SER A 217 -23.27 23.54 -10.04
CA SER A 217 -21.87 23.87 -10.32
C SER A 217 -20.91 22.97 -9.53
N PRO A 218 -19.74 22.61 -10.09
CA PRO A 218 -18.67 21.93 -9.36
C PRO A 218 -18.08 22.74 -8.18
N ILE A 219 -18.55 23.97 -7.94
CA ILE A 219 -18.06 24.91 -6.91
C ILE A 219 -19.01 25.02 -5.70
N GLN A 220 -20.26 24.52 -5.77
CA GLN A 220 -21.20 24.61 -4.65
C GLN A 220 -21.04 23.44 -3.66
N ASP A 221 -19.95 23.48 -2.89
CA ASP A 221 -19.69 22.62 -1.73
C ASP A 221 -20.26 23.22 -0.42
N GLN A 222 -21.23 24.14 -0.49
CA GLN A 222 -21.82 24.77 0.68
C GLN A 222 -23.32 25.04 0.48
N PRO A 223 -24.13 24.95 1.55
CA PRO A 223 -25.52 25.39 1.52
C PRO A 223 -25.59 26.91 1.28
N PRO A 224 -26.73 27.45 0.82
CA PRO A 224 -26.90 28.90 0.68
C PRO A 224 -26.67 29.58 2.03
N LEU A 225 -25.69 30.49 2.09
CA LEU A 225 -25.34 31.24 3.29
C LEU A 225 -25.76 32.70 3.16
N LYS A 226 -26.37 33.26 4.21
CA LYS A 226 -26.69 34.69 4.29
C LYS A 226 -25.40 35.48 4.52
N VAL A 227 -25.07 36.35 3.58
CA VAL A 227 -23.90 37.24 3.63
C VAL A 227 -24.38 38.68 3.64
N LEU A 228 -23.86 39.48 4.58
CA LEU A 228 -24.15 40.90 4.68
C LEU A 228 -22.86 41.71 4.44
N PRO A 229 -22.95 42.88 3.80
CA PRO A 229 -21.90 43.89 3.90
C PRO A 229 -21.58 44.16 5.37
N LEU A 230 -20.31 44.36 5.70
CA LEU A 230 -19.91 44.54 7.11
C LEU A 230 -20.61 45.73 7.79
N ALA A 231 -20.97 46.77 7.03
CA ALA A 231 -21.73 47.91 7.54
C ALA A 231 -23.10 47.51 8.12
N ASP A 232 -23.72 46.47 7.55
CA ASP A 232 -25.04 45.98 7.92
C ASP A 232 -24.99 44.81 8.91
N ALA A 233 -23.80 44.36 9.31
CA ALA A 233 -23.63 43.19 10.17
C ALA A 233 -23.92 43.47 11.66
N VAL A 234 -24.05 44.74 12.07
CA VAL A 234 -24.27 45.10 13.48
C VAL A 234 -25.63 44.57 13.95
N GLY A 235 -25.64 43.88 15.08
CA GLY A 235 -26.83 43.25 15.66
C GLY A 235 -27.10 41.82 15.17
N HIS A 236 -26.44 41.40 14.09
CA HIS A 236 -26.49 40.03 13.61
C HIS A 236 -25.53 39.11 14.38
N ARG A 237 -25.74 37.80 14.28
CA ARG A 237 -24.84 36.79 14.89
C ARG A 237 -23.85 36.26 13.86
N ALA A 238 -22.58 36.14 14.23
CA ALA A 238 -21.55 35.54 13.37
C ALA A 238 -21.87 34.07 13.06
N LEU A 239 -21.84 33.70 11.78
CA LEU A 239 -22.12 32.32 11.35
C LEU A 239 -20.99 31.34 11.70
N HIS A 240 -19.75 31.80 11.88
CA HIS A 240 -18.59 30.94 12.12
C HIS A 240 -17.50 31.69 12.86
N ASP A 241 -16.52 30.95 13.38
CA ASP A 241 -15.34 31.52 14.01
C ASP A 241 -14.53 32.32 12.98
N MET A 242 -14.19 33.58 13.30
CA MET A 242 -13.35 34.41 12.45
C MET A 242 -11.98 34.59 13.10
N THR A 243 -11.00 33.85 12.58
CA THR A 243 -9.62 33.88 13.05
C THR A 243 -8.96 35.22 12.70
N ARG A 244 -8.32 35.85 13.69
CA ARG A 244 -7.37 36.95 13.46
C ARG A 244 -5.96 36.36 13.51
N VAL A 245 -5.18 36.67 12.47
CA VAL A 245 -3.77 36.31 12.40
C VAL A 245 -2.95 37.59 12.50
N VAL A 246 -2.15 37.69 13.56
CA VAL A 246 -1.09 38.71 13.69
C VAL A 246 0.24 37.96 13.58
N PRO A 247 0.93 38.05 12.42
CA PRO A 247 2.17 37.32 12.19
C PRO A 247 3.17 37.50 13.35
N GLY A 248 3.71 36.39 13.84
CA GLY A 248 4.69 36.38 14.93
C GLY A 248 4.16 36.68 16.33
N GLN A 249 2.87 37.02 16.50
CA GLN A 249 2.30 37.37 17.81
C GLN A 249 1.15 36.45 18.23
N ALA A 250 0.10 36.34 17.42
CA ALA A 250 -1.12 35.63 17.81
C ALA A 250 -1.88 35.06 16.62
N LYS A 251 -2.44 33.87 16.80
CA LYS A 251 -3.40 33.24 15.89
C LYS A 251 -4.54 32.64 16.72
N GLY A 252 -5.76 33.13 16.51
CA GLY A 252 -6.95 32.61 17.20
C GLY A 252 -8.25 33.28 16.75
N ALA A 253 -9.39 32.69 17.11
CA ALA A 253 -10.70 33.25 16.86
C ALA A 253 -10.87 34.60 17.59
N ALA A 254 -11.04 35.68 16.83
CA ALA A 254 -11.34 37.01 17.37
C ALA A 254 -12.85 37.26 17.48
N PHE A 255 -13.63 36.44 16.77
CA PHE A 255 -15.07 36.31 16.88
C PHE A 255 -15.40 34.83 16.87
N VAL A 256 -16.33 34.41 17.72
CA VAL A 256 -16.77 33.01 17.81
C VAL A 256 -18.14 32.82 17.19
N HIS A 257 -18.42 31.62 16.70
CA HIS A 257 -19.74 31.22 16.19
C HIS A 257 -20.86 31.62 17.16
N GLY A 258 -21.89 32.30 16.66
CA GLY A 258 -23.06 32.75 17.42
C GLY A 258 -22.87 34.06 18.20
N GLN A 259 -21.67 34.63 18.24
CA GLN A 259 -21.41 35.94 18.86
C GLN A 259 -22.19 37.04 18.14
N ARG A 260 -22.86 37.90 18.90
CA ARG A 260 -23.53 39.09 18.36
C ARG A 260 -22.49 40.15 18.01
N ILE A 261 -22.57 40.68 16.79
CA ILE A 261 -21.64 41.70 16.28
C ILE A 261 -22.10 43.06 16.80
N ALA A 262 -21.26 43.74 17.58
CA ALA A 262 -21.55 45.08 18.09
C ALA A 262 -21.02 46.18 17.15
N ALA A 263 -21.49 47.41 17.31
CA ALA A 263 -20.98 48.55 16.52
C ALA A 263 -19.45 48.74 16.68
N GLY A 264 -18.92 48.53 17.89
CA GLY A 264 -17.48 48.61 18.16
C GLY A 264 -16.64 47.50 17.49
N ASP A 265 -17.27 46.42 17.01
CA ASP A 265 -16.59 45.30 16.37
C ASP A 265 -16.27 45.55 14.89
N VAL A 266 -16.96 46.50 14.24
CA VAL A 266 -16.85 46.78 12.80
C VAL A 266 -15.41 47.11 12.41
N CYS A 267 -14.76 48.05 13.11
CA CYS A 267 -13.36 48.41 12.85
C CYS A 267 -12.42 47.21 13.04
N ARG A 268 -12.70 46.33 14.01
CA ARG A 268 -11.89 45.12 14.24
C ARG A 268 -12.03 44.12 13.08
N LEU A 269 -13.25 43.91 12.59
CA LEU A 269 -13.54 43.05 11.42
C LEU A 269 -12.92 43.62 10.13
N GLN A 270 -12.98 44.93 9.91
CA GLN A 270 -12.31 45.60 8.78
C GLN A 270 -10.79 45.37 8.82
N ARG A 271 -10.17 45.53 10.00
CA ARG A 271 -8.72 45.27 10.19
C ARG A 271 -8.34 43.80 10.03
N MET A 272 -9.32 42.90 10.13
CA MET A 272 -9.17 41.47 9.80
C MET A 272 -9.38 41.18 8.31
N GLY A 273 -9.59 42.21 7.48
CA GLY A 273 -9.79 42.09 6.03
C GLY A 273 -11.19 41.64 5.62
N ARG A 274 -12.19 41.77 6.51
CA ARG A 274 -13.58 41.38 6.21
C ARG A 274 -14.34 42.56 5.61
N ALA A 275 -14.72 42.45 4.33
CA ALA A 275 -15.67 43.37 3.70
C ALA A 275 -17.12 42.90 3.87
N ASN A 276 -17.31 41.59 4.00
CA ASN A 276 -18.60 40.94 4.17
C ASN A 276 -18.52 39.95 5.35
N VAL A 277 -19.65 39.74 6.01
CA VAL A 277 -19.78 38.79 7.12
C VAL A 277 -20.95 37.85 6.86
N TYR A 278 -20.72 36.56 7.07
CA TYR A 278 -21.78 35.57 7.04
C TYR A 278 -22.48 35.53 8.39
N VAL A 279 -23.81 35.58 8.37
CA VAL A 279 -24.63 35.70 9.58
C VAL A 279 -25.52 34.49 9.80
N ALA A 280 -25.80 34.17 11.07
CA ALA A 280 -26.55 33.00 11.49
C ALA A 280 -28.08 33.22 11.52
N ASP A 281 -28.55 34.41 11.19
CA ASP A 281 -29.98 34.74 11.23
C ASP A 281 -30.72 34.14 10.03
N ASP A 282 -31.83 33.44 10.28
CA ASP A 282 -32.67 32.75 9.28
C ASP A 282 -31.97 31.63 8.50
N VAL A 283 -31.14 30.83 9.18
CA VAL A 283 -30.59 29.60 8.59
C VAL A 283 -31.67 28.51 8.63
N PRO A 284 -32.24 28.06 7.49
CA PRO A 284 -33.18 26.93 7.49
C PRO A 284 -32.49 25.68 8.05
N GLU A 285 -33.28 24.69 8.48
CA GLU A 285 -32.77 23.32 8.65
C GLU A 285 -32.00 22.96 7.38
N ARG A 286 -30.71 22.71 7.52
CA ARG A 286 -29.82 22.49 6.38
C ARG A 286 -29.90 21.03 6.00
N ASP A 287 -31.07 20.63 5.50
CA ASP A 287 -31.31 19.28 5.00
C ASP A 287 -30.18 18.89 4.03
N GLY A 288 -29.58 17.73 4.29
CA GLY A 288 -28.42 17.25 3.53
C GLY A 288 -27.06 17.86 3.93
N TRP A 289 -26.94 18.63 5.01
CA TRP A 289 -25.65 19.18 5.50
C TRP A 289 -25.42 18.93 6.99
N VAL A 290 -24.15 18.96 7.39
CA VAL A 290 -23.71 18.81 8.78
C VAL A 290 -22.71 19.92 9.10
N HIS A 291 -22.89 20.63 10.22
CA HIS A 291 -21.96 21.68 10.63
C HIS A 291 -20.57 21.09 10.96
N GLU A 292 -19.49 21.81 10.63
CA GLU A 292 -18.11 21.31 10.74
C GLU A 292 -17.76 20.77 12.13
N ASN A 293 -18.22 21.44 13.20
CA ASN A 293 -17.93 21.04 14.57
C ASN A 293 -18.66 19.75 14.95
N ASP A 294 -19.90 19.57 14.48
CA ASP A 294 -20.68 18.35 14.74
C ASP A 294 -20.08 17.16 13.99
N ALA A 295 -19.65 17.39 12.74
CA ALA A 295 -18.97 16.39 11.94
C ALA A 295 -17.66 15.96 12.60
N ALA A 296 -16.80 16.91 12.99
CA ALA A 296 -15.53 16.63 13.65
C ALA A 296 -15.71 15.86 14.97
N LEU A 297 -16.72 16.22 15.76
CA LEU A 297 -17.06 15.52 17.01
C LEU A 297 -17.52 14.09 16.77
N ALA A 298 -18.37 13.86 15.77
CA ALA A 298 -18.81 12.52 15.42
C ALA A 298 -17.63 11.63 14.95
N PHE A 299 -16.75 12.17 14.11
CA PHE A 299 -15.55 11.43 13.67
C PHE A 299 -14.64 11.09 14.85
N ALA A 300 -14.36 12.06 15.72
CA ALA A 300 -13.46 11.85 16.87
C ALA A 300 -13.97 10.79 17.84
N ARG A 301 -15.28 10.74 18.09
CA ARG A 301 -15.92 9.72 18.94
C ARG A 301 -15.69 8.30 18.44
N VAL A 302 -15.73 8.10 17.12
CA VAL A 302 -15.48 6.78 16.51
C VAL A 302 -13.99 6.48 16.46
N MET A 303 -13.15 7.46 16.14
CA MET A 303 -11.71 7.27 15.98
C MET A 303 -11.00 6.94 17.30
N ALA A 304 -11.39 7.57 18.42
CA ALA A 304 -10.73 7.43 19.71
C ALA A 304 -11.06 6.10 20.40
N GLY A 305 -10.03 5.33 20.75
CA GLY A 305 -10.15 4.06 21.45
C GLY A 305 -9.51 4.07 22.84
N PRO A 306 -9.29 2.88 23.43
CA PRO A 306 -8.58 2.76 24.70
C PRO A 306 -7.24 3.51 24.71
N GLY A 307 -6.99 4.28 25.77
CA GLY A 307 -5.79 5.10 25.93
C GLY A 307 -5.73 6.38 25.08
N VAL A 308 -6.82 6.74 24.39
CA VAL A 308 -6.90 7.96 23.58
C VAL A 308 -8.00 8.88 24.09
N ALA A 309 -7.66 10.14 24.35
CA ALA A 309 -8.59 11.22 24.65
C ALA A 309 -8.64 12.21 23.47
N PHE A 310 -9.63 13.09 23.46
CA PHE A 310 -9.74 14.17 22.47
C PHE A 310 -10.37 15.43 23.06
N GLU A 311 -9.99 16.57 22.48
CA GLU A 311 -10.39 17.88 22.97
C GLU A 311 -11.83 18.22 22.60
N THR A 312 -12.59 18.75 23.58
CA THR A 312 -13.93 19.31 23.38
C THR A 312 -14.05 20.67 24.10
N PRO A 313 -14.88 21.61 23.61
CA PRO A 313 -15.65 21.54 22.37
C PRO A 313 -14.77 21.65 21.11
N PRO A 314 -15.25 21.19 19.93
CA PRO A 314 -14.55 21.38 18.66
C PRO A 314 -14.40 22.87 18.33
N LYS A 315 -13.33 23.24 17.60
CA LYS A 315 -13.06 24.62 17.19
C LYS A 315 -12.65 24.67 15.73
N GLU A 316 -13.28 25.53 14.93
CA GLU A 316 -13.04 25.66 13.48
C GLU A 316 -13.06 24.29 12.76
N GLY A 317 -14.05 23.46 13.08
CA GLY A 317 -14.23 22.12 12.49
C GLY A 317 -13.16 21.11 12.90
N LYS A 318 -12.32 21.40 13.90
CA LYS A 318 -11.16 20.60 14.28
C LYS A 318 -11.28 20.03 15.70
N ILE A 319 -10.81 18.79 15.86
CA ILE A 319 -10.52 18.15 17.16
C ILE A 319 -9.09 17.60 17.15
N ASN A 320 -8.36 17.82 18.25
CA ASN A 320 -7.07 17.15 18.50
C ASN A 320 -7.26 15.93 19.40
N PHE A 321 -6.50 14.87 19.12
CA PHE A 321 -6.38 13.69 19.96
C PHE A 321 -5.13 13.79 20.83
N THR A 322 -5.22 13.32 22.07
CA THR A 322 -4.13 13.25 23.04
C THR A 322 -4.06 11.87 23.67
N ALA A 323 -2.88 11.46 24.11
CA ALA A 323 -2.74 10.22 24.88
C ALA A 323 -3.43 10.37 26.23
N ALA A 324 -4.36 9.47 26.56
CA ALA A 324 -4.94 9.38 27.89
C ALA A 324 -4.00 8.63 28.86
N ASP A 325 -3.20 7.71 28.31
CA ASP A 325 -2.25 6.88 29.06
C ASP A 325 -0.85 6.92 28.43
N ASP A 326 0.16 6.53 29.21
CA ASP A 326 1.50 6.23 28.69
C ASP A 326 1.48 4.90 27.93
N GLY A 327 2.11 4.83 26.74
CA GLY A 327 2.15 3.58 26.01
C GLY A 327 2.59 3.68 24.56
N LEU A 328 2.22 2.66 23.78
CA LEU A 328 2.48 2.55 22.35
C LEU A 328 1.23 2.94 21.56
N LEU A 329 1.34 3.95 20.70
CA LEU A 329 0.27 4.32 19.78
C LEU A 329 0.13 3.28 18.68
N THR A 330 -1.05 2.72 18.46
CA THR A 330 -1.40 1.94 17.26
C THR A 330 -2.47 2.66 16.46
N ILE A 331 -2.40 2.51 15.14
CA ILE A 331 -3.27 3.18 14.18
C ILE A 331 -3.72 2.15 13.17
N ASP A 332 -5.02 2.11 12.89
CA ASP A 332 -5.55 1.41 11.72
C ASP A 332 -5.28 2.25 10.47
N GLU A 333 -4.10 2.05 9.87
CA GLU A 333 -3.62 2.82 8.72
C GLU A 333 -4.57 2.72 7.51
N ALA A 334 -5.14 1.54 7.27
CA ALA A 334 -6.05 1.32 6.14
C ALA A 334 -7.36 2.11 6.31
N ARG A 335 -7.94 2.14 7.52
CA ARG A 335 -9.15 2.97 7.77
C ARG A 335 -8.83 4.46 7.80
N LEU A 336 -7.66 4.85 8.30
CA LEU A 336 -7.21 6.24 8.25
C LEU A 336 -7.03 6.72 6.79
N GLU A 337 -6.42 5.91 5.93
CA GLU A 337 -6.27 6.20 4.50
C GLU A 337 -7.64 6.28 3.82
N ALA A 338 -8.50 5.27 4.02
CA ALA A 338 -9.83 5.26 3.44
C ALA A 338 -10.68 6.46 3.88
N PHE A 339 -10.56 6.90 5.15
CA PHE A 339 -11.22 8.11 5.65
C PHE A 339 -10.73 9.35 4.91
N ASN A 340 -9.41 9.48 4.72
CA ASN A 340 -8.81 10.61 4.01
C ASN A 340 -9.08 10.61 2.49
N LEU A 341 -9.52 9.49 1.91
CA LEU A 341 -10.00 9.44 0.52
C LEU A 341 -11.43 9.98 0.36
N VAL A 342 -12.20 10.10 1.45
CA VAL A 342 -13.51 10.74 1.41
C VAL A 342 -13.32 12.25 1.21
N PRO A 343 -14.04 12.90 0.27
CA PRO A 343 -13.93 14.33 0.06
C PRO A 343 -14.25 15.13 1.33
N ASN A 344 -13.67 16.33 1.44
CA ASN A 344 -14.01 17.33 2.45
C ASN A 344 -13.75 16.96 3.93
N VAL A 345 -13.12 15.81 4.20
CA VAL A 345 -12.68 15.41 5.53
C VAL A 345 -11.17 15.21 5.57
N MET A 346 -10.57 15.32 6.76
CA MET A 346 -9.18 14.96 6.96
C MET A 346 -8.89 14.46 8.36
N CYS A 347 -7.90 13.58 8.48
CA CYS A 347 -7.30 13.21 9.74
C CYS A 347 -5.80 12.94 9.55
N ALA A 348 -4.98 13.55 10.39
CA ALA A 348 -3.54 13.37 10.39
C ALA A 348 -3.04 13.04 11.79
N THR A 349 -2.04 12.17 11.88
CA THR A 349 -1.55 11.62 13.14
C THR A 349 -0.03 11.59 13.20
N ARG A 350 0.51 11.33 14.39
CA ARG A 350 1.87 10.79 14.56
C ARG A 350 1.97 9.44 13.86
N LYS A 351 3.19 9.01 13.59
CA LYS A 351 3.45 7.66 13.08
C LYS A 351 2.97 6.62 14.11
N GLY A 352 2.32 5.57 13.61
CA GLY A 352 1.99 4.38 14.40
C GLY A 352 3.24 3.74 15.02
N TYR A 353 3.02 2.98 16.08
CA TYR A 353 4.06 2.35 16.91
C TYR A 353 5.04 3.33 17.56
N SER A 354 4.66 4.60 17.70
CA SER A 354 5.45 5.54 18.49
C SER A 354 5.09 5.46 19.97
N ILE A 355 6.11 5.55 20.85
CA ILE A 355 5.87 5.68 22.29
C ILE A 355 5.33 7.09 22.57
N VAL A 356 4.28 7.15 23.38
CA VAL A 356 3.58 8.36 23.77
C VAL A 356 3.45 8.44 25.28
N LYS A 357 3.38 9.68 25.77
CA LYS A 357 3.16 10.00 27.18
C LYS A 357 1.82 10.67 27.34
N THR A 358 1.18 10.46 28.48
CA THR A 358 -0.10 11.06 28.86
C THR A 358 -0.11 12.57 28.59
N GLY A 359 -1.20 13.06 28.02
CA GLY A 359 -1.40 14.46 27.63
C GLY A 359 -0.66 14.89 26.36
N ARG A 360 0.18 14.04 25.75
CA ARG A 360 0.87 14.40 24.50
C ARG A 360 -0.05 14.26 23.28
N PRO A 361 0.06 15.18 22.30
CA PRO A 361 -0.73 15.10 21.06
C PRO A 361 -0.43 13.82 20.27
N LEU A 362 -1.50 13.25 19.69
CA LEU A 362 -1.47 12.07 18.82
C LEU A 362 -1.82 12.41 17.38
N GLY A 363 -2.69 13.38 17.16
CA GLY A 363 -3.18 13.75 15.83
C GLY A 363 -4.36 14.71 15.91
N GLY A 364 -5.02 14.94 14.79
CA GLY A 364 -6.28 15.69 14.74
C GLY A 364 -7.11 15.34 13.53
N THR A 365 -8.43 15.47 13.67
CA THR A 365 -9.40 15.34 12.58
C THR A 365 -10.09 16.68 12.34
N ARG A 366 -10.49 16.91 11.09
CA ARG A 366 -11.18 18.12 10.68
C ARG A 366 -12.20 17.87 9.57
N ALA A 367 -13.37 18.50 9.68
CA ALA A 367 -14.24 18.78 8.53
C ALA A 367 -13.71 20.04 7.84
N ILE A 368 -13.43 19.95 6.54
CA ILE A 368 -12.74 21.02 5.80
C ILE A 368 -13.68 22.21 5.52
N PRO A 369 -14.88 22.02 4.93
CA PRO A 369 -15.84 23.10 4.76
C PRO A 369 -16.64 23.34 6.05
N LEU A 370 -17.15 24.57 6.20
CA LEU A 370 -18.01 24.97 7.32
C LEU A 370 -19.27 24.10 7.45
N PHE A 371 -19.77 23.61 6.32
CA PHE A 371 -20.85 22.64 6.24
C PHE A 371 -20.43 21.49 5.35
N LEU A 372 -20.37 20.30 5.90
CA LEU A 372 -20.04 19.07 5.20
C LEU A 372 -21.31 18.49 4.56
N PRO A 373 -21.29 18.07 3.28
CA PRO A 373 -22.40 17.32 2.70
C PRO A 373 -22.70 16.08 3.53
N ARG A 374 -23.99 15.82 3.82
CA ARG A 374 -24.43 14.67 4.62
C ARG A 374 -23.98 13.34 4.01
N THR A 375 -23.93 13.25 2.69
CA THR A 375 -23.42 12.08 1.97
C THR A 375 -21.93 11.83 2.22
N ASP A 376 -21.09 12.87 2.26
CA ASP A 376 -19.66 12.75 2.58
C ASP A 376 -19.47 12.44 4.07
N PHE A 377 -20.29 13.03 4.95
CA PHE A 377 -20.33 12.71 6.38
C PHE A 377 -20.66 11.23 6.65
N GLU A 378 -21.72 10.71 6.02
CA GLU A 378 -22.16 9.32 6.17
C GLU A 378 -21.14 8.32 5.59
N LYS A 379 -20.53 8.65 4.43
CA LYS A 379 -19.40 7.89 3.89
C LYS A 379 -18.24 7.84 4.87
N ALA A 380 -17.85 8.97 5.43
CA ALA A 380 -16.75 9.06 6.39
C ALA A 380 -17.01 8.20 7.64
N LEU A 381 -18.21 8.27 8.23
CA LEU A 381 -18.59 7.42 9.36
C LEU A 381 -18.62 5.92 9.00
N THR A 382 -19.16 5.59 7.84
CA THR A 382 -19.22 4.20 7.35
C THR A 382 -17.82 3.60 7.20
N VAL A 383 -16.88 4.38 6.65
CA VAL A 383 -15.48 3.96 6.47
C VAL A 383 -14.80 3.75 7.83
N LEU A 384 -15.04 4.64 8.80
CA LEU A 384 -14.52 4.48 10.16
C LEU A 384 -15.08 3.20 10.82
N GLY A 385 -16.36 2.91 10.58
CA GLY A 385 -17.05 1.75 11.15
C GLY A 385 -17.32 1.91 12.64
N GLU A 386 -17.33 0.80 13.38
CA GLU A 386 -17.72 0.78 14.79
C GLU A 386 -16.55 0.62 15.77
N THR A 387 -15.37 0.25 15.27
CA THR A 387 -14.19 0.04 16.12
C THR A 387 -13.28 1.27 16.09
N PRO A 388 -12.51 1.54 17.15
CA PRO A 388 -11.58 2.65 17.14
C PRO A 388 -10.48 2.56 16.08
N VAL A 389 -10.04 3.72 15.58
CA VAL A 389 -8.90 3.85 14.66
C VAL A 389 -7.59 4.01 15.43
N PHE A 390 -7.62 4.71 16.57
CA PHE A 390 -6.46 4.98 17.42
C PHE A 390 -6.57 4.25 18.75
N ARG A 391 -5.46 3.66 19.20
CA ARG A 391 -5.34 3.10 20.54
C ARG A 391 -3.98 3.40 21.12
N VAL A 392 -3.89 3.55 22.44
CA VAL A 392 -2.61 3.55 23.15
C VAL A 392 -2.55 2.32 24.03
N HIS A 393 -1.58 1.47 23.77
CA HIS A 393 -1.36 0.23 24.50
C HIS A 393 -0.36 0.46 25.63
N PRO A 394 -0.74 0.27 26.90
CA PRO A 394 0.22 0.29 28.01
C PRO A 394 1.34 -0.71 27.77
N LEU A 395 2.56 -0.36 28.17
CA LEU A 395 3.70 -1.28 28.10
C LEU A 395 3.74 -2.12 29.38
N ARG A 396 3.75 -3.45 29.25
CA ARG A 396 4.02 -4.34 30.40
C ARG A 396 5.45 -4.12 30.90
N ARG A 397 5.63 -4.18 32.22
CA ARG A 397 6.96 -4.15 32.85
C ARG A 397 7.54 -5.55 32.86
N ALA A 398 8.36 -5.87 31.87
CA ALA A 398 8.92 -7.21 31.70
C ALA A 398 10.03 -7.49 32.71
N ARG A 399 10.15 -8.77 33.07
CA ARG A 399 11.30 -9.36 33.75
C ARG A 399 12.17 -10.00 32.68
N VAL A 400 13.29 -9.36 32.39
CA VAL A 400 14.15 -9.72 31.26
C VAL A 400 15.27 -10.66 31.71
N GLY A 401 15.37 -11.82 31.10
CA GLY A 401 16.56 -12.67 31.16
C GLY A 401 17.46 -12.33 29.98
N VAL A 402 18.74 -12.07 30.24
CA VAL A 402 19.74 -11.77 29.20
C VAL A 402 20.65 -12.98 29.02
N LEU A 403 20.74 -13.48 27.80
CA LEU A 403 21.65 -14.55 27.42
C LEU A 403 22.69 -14.00 26.44
N ILE A 404 23.94 -13.92 26.86
CA ILE A 404 25.06 -13.48 26.04
C ILE A 404 25.76 -14.75 25.52
N THR A 405 25.72 -14.97 24.20
CA THR A 405 26.44 -16.07 23.57
C THR A 405 27.79 -15.60 23.05
N GLY A 406 28.79 -16.47 23.09
CA GLY A 406 30.13 -16.15 22.58
C GLY A 406 31.19 -16.86 23.39
N THR A 407 31.90 -17.77 22.75
CA THR A 407 32.95 -18.59 23.39
C THR A 407 34.10 -17.74 23.90
N GLU A 408 34.43 -16.66 23.20
CA GLU A 408 35.43 -15.67 23.56
C GLU A 408 35.06 -14.88 24.81
N VAL A 409 33.77 -14.52 24.96
CA VAL A 409 33.26 -13.81 26.15
C VAL A 409 33.20 -14.77 27.34
N PHE A 410 32.70 -15.99 27.13
CA PHE A 410 32.65 -17.03 28.15
C PHE A 410 34.03 -17.38 28.73
N LYS A 411 35.06 -17.43 27.89
CA LYS A 411 36.45 -17.68 28.30
C LYS A 411 37.16 -16.44 28.88
N GLY A 412 36.51 -15.27 28.89
CA GLY A 412 37.10 -14.02 29.36
C GLY A 412 38.20 -13.47 28.44
N LEU A 413 38.21 -13.86 27.17
CA LEU A 413 39.15 -13.32 26.17
C LEU A 413 38.75 -11.90 25.75
N VAL A 414 37.45 -11.59 25.83
CA VAL A 414 36.85 -10.29 25.54
C VAL A 414 35.81 -9.98 26.63
N GLU A 415 35.71 -8.72 27.05
CA GLU A 415 34.67 -8.27 27.97
C GLU A 415 33.33 -8.08 27.26
N ASP A 416 32.22 -8.39 27.94
CA ASP A 416 30.88 -8.14 27.39
C ASP A 416 30.56 -6.64 27.33
N GLY A 417 30.08 -6.20 26.16
CA GLY A 417 29.57 -4.84 25.96
C GLY A 417 28.04 -4.72 25.97
N PHE A 418 27.30 -5.84 25.92
CA PHE A 418 25.85 -5.80 25.72
C PHE A 418 25.08 -5.50 27.00
N GLU A 419 25.47 -6.06 28.15
CA GLU A 419 24.65 -6.01 29.37
C GLU A 419 24.33 -4.57 29.76
N SER A 420 25.33 -3.68 29.77
CA SER A 420 25.15 -2.27 30.12
C SER A 420 24.20 -1.54 29.15
N ILE A 421 24.34 -1.79 27.84
CA ILE A 421 23.51 -1.19 26.78
C ILE A 421 22.07 -1.67 26.89
N LEU A 422 21.87 -2.98 27.06
CA LEU A 422 20.54 -3.57 27.21
C LEU A 422 19.87 -3.08 28.48
N ARG A 423 20.59 -3.06 29.61
CA ARG A 423 20.08 -2.58 30.90
C ARG A 423 19.54 -1.16 30.77
N ALA A 424 20.32 -0.25 30.19
CA ALA A 424 19.89 1.12 29.98
C ALA A 424 18.62 1.22 29.09
N LYS A 425 18.53 0.42 28.02
CA LYS A 425 17.35 0.41 27.12
C LYS A 425 16.11 -0.19 27.77
N ILE A 426 16.26 -1.29 28.51
CA ILE A 426 15.18 -2.02 29.19
C ILE A 426 14.61 -1.21 30.34
N GLU A 427 15.47 -0.60 31.16
CA GLU A 427 15.04 0.24 32.30
C GLU A 427 14.36 1.52 31.85
N LYS A 428 14.83 2.13 30.74
CA LYS A 428 14.22 3.33 30.13
C LYS A 428 12.73 3.14 29.77
N ILE A 429 12.31 1.92 29.47
CA ILE A 429 10.92 1.58 29.15
C ILE A 429 10.17 0.91 30.32
N GLY A 430 10.75 0.92 31.53
CA GLY A 430 10.11 0.50 32.78
C GLY A 430 10.19 -1.00 33.08
N SER A 431 10.97 -1.76 32.31
CA SER A 431 11.24 -3.18 32.54
C SER A 431 12.53 -3.36 33.36
N ARG A 432 12.83 -4.57 33.82
CA ARG A 432 14.06 -4.85 34.60
C ARG A 432 14.71 -6.16 34.19
N ILE A 433 16.03 -6.24 34.30
CA ILE A 433 16.78 -7.49 34.12
C ILE A 433 16.72 -8.30 35.43
N VAL A 434 16.33 -9.57 35.34
CA VAL A 434 16.26 -10.51 36.49
C VAL A 434 17.40 -11.52 36.52
N GLY A 435 18.07 -11.72 35.38
CA GLY A 435 19.25 -12.59 35.27
C GLY A 435 20.03 -12.27 33.99
N SER A 436 21.35 -12.46 34.04
CA SER A 436 22.28 -12.31 32.92
C SER A 436 23.21 -13.51 32.96
N LEU A 437 23.31 -14.25 31.85
CA LEU A 437 24.19 -15.42 31.73
C LEU A 437 25.04 -15.29 30.47
N VAL A 438 26.33 -15.62 30.60
CA VAL A 438 27.25 -15.77 29.47
C VAL A 438 27.43 -17.26 29.21
N VAL A 439 27.24 -17.70 27.97
CA VAL A 439 27.38 -19.11 27.57
C VAL A 439 28.27 -19.25 26.31
N PRO A 440 29.01 -20.36 26.17
CA PRO A 440 29.77 -20.61 24.95
C PRO A 440 28.85 -20.91 23.76
N ASP A 441 29.39 -20.89 22.54
CA ASP A 441 28.68 -21.25 21.29
C ASP A 441 28.46 -22.75 21.19
N GLN A 442 27.65 -23.29 22.12
CA GLN A 442 27.30 -24.70 22.21
C GLN A 442 25.82 -24.83 22.45
N ARG A 443 25.14 -25.62 21.59
CA ARG A 443 23.68 -25.77 21.60
C ARG A 443 23.14 -26.12 22.98
N GLN A 444 23.74 -27.08 23.68
CA GLN A 444 23.29 -27.50 25.00
C GLN A 444 23.45 -26.40 26.05
N ALA A 445 24.58 -25.66 26.04
CA ALA A 445 24.79 -24.56 26.99
C ALA A 445 23.77 -23.43 26.80
N ILE A 446 23.39 -23.14 25.55
CA ILE A 446 22.31 -22.20 25.23
C ILE A 446 20.98 -22.72 25.77
N VAL A 447 20.65 -24.00 25.57
CA VAL A 447 19.42 -24.61 26.11
C VAL A 447 19.38 -24.46 27.62
N ASP A 448 20.44 -24.85 28.31
CA ASP A 448 20.51 -24.83 29.77
C ASP A 448 20.37 -23.39 30.31
N GLY A 449 21.09 -22.43 29.71
CA GLY A 449 21.00 -21.02 30.09
C GLY A 449 19.62 -20.40 29.84
N VAL A 450 18.96 -20.76 28.74
CA VAL A 450 17.57 -20.34 28.48
C VAL A 450 16.63 -20.88 29.55
N GLN A 451 16.72 -22.16 29.89
CA GLN A 451 15.86 -22.77 30.91
C GLN A 451 16.12 -22.18 32.29
N GLU A 452 17.39 -21.90 32.63
CA GLU A 452 17.76 -21.24 33.89
C GLU A 452 17.13 -19.85 34.01
N LEU A 453 17.23 -19.01 32.96
CA LEU A 453 16.65 -17.67 32.96
C LEU A 453 15.12 -17.69 33.06
N ILE A 454 14.46 -18.63 32.37
CA ILE A 454 13.00 -18.81 32.45
C ILE A 454 12.60 -19.29 33.86
N ALA A 455 13.32 -20.26 34.43
CA ALA A 455 13.09 -20.74 35.80
C ALA A 455 13.34 -19.64 36.85
N GLY A 456 14.28 -18.72 36.58
CA GLY A 456 14.52 -17.48 37.34
C GLY A 456 13.41 -16.44 37.21
N GLY A 457 12.36 -16.72 36.44
CA GLY A 457 11.16 -15.88 36.32
C GLY A 457 11.23 -14.85 35.19
N ALA A 458 12.09 -15.03 34.19
CA ALA A 458 12.06 -14.20 32.99
C ALA A 458 10.76 -14.41 32.19
N ASP A 459 10.12 -13.32 31.79
CA ASP A 459 8.96 -13.29 30.88
C ASP A 459 9.28 -12.58 29.54
N LEU A 460 10.54 -12.20 29.36
CA LEU A 460 11.14 -11.80 28.10
C LEU A 460 12.60 -12.30 28.13
N LEU A 461 13.00 -13.08 27.14
CA LEU A 461 14.38 -13.46 26.92
C LEU A 461 15.00 -12.53 25.88
N VAL A 462 16.14 -11.92 26.19
CA VAL A 462 16.95 -11.18 25.23
C VAL A 462 18.26 -11.93 25.03
N THR A 463 18.49 -12.42 23.83
CA THR A 463 19.76 -13.08 23.47
C THR A 463 20.62 -12.14 22.65
N THR A 464 21.92 -12.08 22.94
CA THR A 464 22.87 -11.19 22.27
C THR A 464 24.14 -11.91 21.89
N ALA A 465 24.83 -11.35 20.89
CA ALA A 465 25.84 -12.07 20.12
C ALA A 465 25.27 -13.38 19.52
N GLY A 466 25.99 -13.99 18.60
CA GLY A 466 25.51 -15.19 17.93
C GLY A 466 24.16 -15.04 17.18
N LEU A 467 24.03 -14.05 16.28
CA LEU A 467 22.90 -14.01 15.33
C LEU A 467 23.38 -13.84 13.88
N SER A 468 24.64 -14.14 13.62
CA SER A 468 25.27 -14.06 12.32
C SER A 468 24.75 -15.13 11.36
N VAL A 469 25.24 -15.07 10.12
CA VAL A 469 25.14 -16.17 9.15
C VAL A 469 26.30 -17.15 9.25
N ASP A 470 27.21 -16.93 10.20
CA ASP A 470 28.37 -17.78 10.44
C ASP A 470 27.92 -19.21 10.79
N PRO A 471 28.45 -20.26 10.12
CA PRO A 471 28.14 -21.65 10.47
C PRO A 471 28.46 -22.04 11.92
N ASP A 472 29.46 -21.39 12.54
CA ASP A 472 29.86 -21.65 13.92
C ASP A 472 28.90 -21.00 14.94
N ASP A 473 28.01 -20.12 14.46
CA ASP A 473 26.96 -19.51 15.26
C ASP A 473 25.77 -20.45 15.45
N VAL A 474 25.83 -21.21 16.54
CA VAL A 474 24.81 -22.19 16.89
C VAL A 474 23.66 -21.62 17.73
N THR A 475 23.61 -20.31 17.98
CA THR A 475 22.61 -19.68 18.87
C THR A 475 21.19 -19.94 18.41
N ARG A 476 20.89 -19.73 17.13
CA ARG A 476 19.54 -20.01 16.59
C ARG A 476 19.16 -21.48 16.71
N LEU A 477 20.13 -22.38 16.54
CA LEU A 477 19.91 -23.82 16.69
C LEU A 477 19.67 -24.20 18.17
N GLY A 478 20.45 -23.66 19.10
CA GLY A 478 20.24 -23.85 20.54
C GLY A 478 18.90 -23.30 21.02
N LEU A 479 18.47 -22.16 20.50
CA LEU A 479 17.13 -21.62 20.77
C LEU A 479 16.01 -22.53 20.25
N LEU A 480 16.17 -23.09 19.04
CA LEU A 480 15.22 -24.07 18.51
C LEU A 480 15.15 -25.32 19.40
N ASP A 481 16.29 -25.82 19.87
CA ASP A 481 16.36 -26.95 20.80
C ASP A 481 15.72 -26.63 22.16
N ALA A 482 15.79 -25.36 22.59
CA ALA A 482 15.15 -24.87 23.81
C ALA A 482 13.62 -24.74 23.68
N GLY A 483 13.04 -25.09 22.53
CA GLY A 483 11.60 -25.11 22.31
C GLY A 483 11.04 -23.82 21.71
N VAL A 484 11.85 -23.05 20.99
CA VAL A 484 11.38 -21.85 20.29
C VAL A 484 10.34 -22.18 19.22
N THR A 485 9.28 -21.37 19.20
CA THR A 485 8.18 -21.37 18.24
C THR A 485 7.98 -19.98 17.64
N ASP A 486 7.22 -19.87 16.54
CA ASP A 486 6.93 -18.61 15.83
C ASP A 486 8.17 -17.79 15.44
N LEU A 487 9.24 -18.50 15.09
CA LEU A 487 10.53 -17.91 14.75
C LEU A 487 10.43 -16.99 13.53
N ARG A 488 10.77 -15.72 13.70
CA ARG A 488 10.93 -14.74 12.63
C ARG A 488 12.35 -14.20 12.69
N PHE A 489 13.12 -14.49 11.66
CA PHE A 489 14.53 -14.10 11.54
C PHE A 489 14.74 -13.30 10.26
N GLY A 490 15.66 -12.34 10.31
CA GLY A 490 15.92 -11.45 9.18
C GLY A 490 14.85 -10.36 9.06
N MET A 491 15.20 -9.15 9.45
CA MET A 491 14.35 -7.96 9.44
C MET A 491 14.84 -6.98 8.37
N PRO A 492 13.96 -6.35 7.58
CA PRO A 492 14.35 -5.28 6.65
C PRO A 492 14.55 -3.96 7.42
N ILE A 493 15.46 -3.98 8.40
CA ILE A 493 15.80 -2.86 9.30
C ILE A 493 17.31 -2.77 9.38
N LEU A 494 17.86 -1.58 9.13
CA LEU A 494 19.28 -1.31 9.16
C LEU A 494 19.56 -0.12 10.08
N PRO A 495 20.22 -0.30 11.23
CA PRO A 495 20.89 -1.50 11.74
C PRO A 495 19.95 -2.47 12.49
N GLY A 496 20.32 -3.76 12.49
CA GLY A 496 19.57 -4.83 13.16
C GLY A 496 18.93 -5.86 12.24
N ALA A 497 19.44 -6.02 11.01
CA ALA A 497 18.86 -6.94 10.03
C ALA A 497 18.79 -8.39 10.53
N MET A 498 19.70 -8.81 11.39
CA MET A 498 19.73 -10.17 11.94
C MET A 498 18.92 -10.34 13.22
N THR A 499 18.05 -9.38 13.55
CA THR A 499 17.18 -9.48 14.72
C THR A 499 16.25 -10.68 14.60
N LEU A 500 15.96 -11.30 15.73
CA LEU A 500 15.13 -12.49 15.84
C LEU A 500 13.96 -12.21 16.77
N LEU A 501 12.75 -12.62 16.39
CA LEU A 501 11.57 -12.61 17.24
C LEU A 501 11.00 -14.02 17.31
N ALA A 502 10.74 -14.51 18.51
CA ALA A 502 10.18 -15.85 18.71
C ALA A 502 9.51 -15.98 20.08
N ARG A 503 9.04 -17.18 20.43
CA ARG A 503 8.44 -17.49 21.73
C ARG A 503 8.85 -18.86 22.25
N ILE A 504 9.00 -18.99 23.57
CA ILE A 504 9.11 -20.28 24.27
C ILE A 504 7.96 -20.34 25.27
N GLY A 505 6.92 -21.12 24.95
CA GLY A 505 5.66 -21.09 25.71
C GLY A 505 5.06 -19.68 25.74
N ALA A 506 4.96 -19.11 26.95
CA ALA A 506 4.45 -17.74 27.17
C ALA A 506 5.56 -16.66 27.19
N VAL A 507 6.83 -17.05 27.09
CA VAL A 507 7.98 -16.14 27.15
C VAL A 507 8.32 -15.64 25.76
N ASP A 508 8.33 -14.30 25.59
CA ASP A 508 8.81 -13.68 24.35
C ASP A 508 10.34 -13.82 24.23
N VAL A 509 10.86 -14.04 23.03
CA VAL A 509 12.29 -14.11 22.74
C VAL A 509 12.66 -13.05 21.71
N LEU A 510 13.66 -12.23 22.04
CA LEU A 510 14.21 -11.19 21.18
C LEU A 510 15.72 -11.35 21.02
N GLY A 511 16.17 -11.65 19.80
CA GLY A 511 17.60 -11.69 19.47
C GLY A 511 18.11 -10.34 19.00
N VAL A 512 19.16 -9.83 19.64
CA VAL A 512 19.77 -8.53 19.35
C VAL A 512 21.15 -8.72 18.72
N PRO A 513 21.34 -8.33 17.44
CA PRO A 513 22.63 -8.49 16.77
C PRO A 513 23.70 -7.56 17.32
N ALA A 514 24.98 -7.90 17.08
CA ALA A 514 26.15 -7.14 17.51
C ALA A 514 26.21 -5.68 17.06
N CYS A 515 25.45 -5.30 16.03
CA CYS A 515 25.29 -3.91 15.65
C CYS A 515 24.80 -3.00 16.81
N ALA A 516 24.14 -3.55 17.85
CA ALA A 516 23.71 -2.80 19.02
C ALA A 516 24.88 -2.28 19.88
N LEU A 517 26.09 -2.84 19.75
CA LEU A 517 27.30 -2.33 20.39
C LEU A 517 27.81 -1.04 19.74
N TYR A 518 27.49 -0.83 18.45
CA TYR A 518 27.99 0.29 17.66
C TYR A 518 26.93 1.38 17.44
N TYR A 519 25.67 0.97 17.22
CA TYR A 519 24.59 1.88 16.89
C TYR A 519 23.69 2.15 18.11
N GLN A 520 23.50 3.43 18.43
CA GLN A 520 22.64 3.85 19.56
C GLN A 520 21.18 3.44 19.39
N THR A 521 20.67 3.34 18.16
CA THR A 521 19.29 2.91 17.86
C THR A 521 19.33 1.81 16.81
N THR A 522 18.63 0.72 17.06
CA THR A 522 18.55 -0.45 16.16
C THR A 522 17.12 -0.98 16.05
N ALA A 523 16.93 -2.11 15.36
CA ALA A 523 15.67 -2.86 15.37
C ALA A 523 15.12 -3.15 16.78
N LEU A 524 16.00 -3.27 17.80
CA LEU A 524 15.61 -3.42 19.21
C LEU A 524 14.65 -2.30 19.64
N ASP A 525 14.99 -1.05 19.33
CA ASP A 525 14.23 0.14 19.75
C ASP A 525 12.87 0.25 19.05
N LEU A 526 12.70 -0.40 17.89
CA LEU A 526 11.43 -0.43 17.14
C LEU A 526 10.53 -1.60 17.58
N LEU A 527 11.13 -2.76 17.89
CA LEU A 527 10.39 -4.01 18.13
C LEU A 527 10.09 -4.25 19.60
N LEU A 528 10.99 -3.90 20.53
CA LEU A 528 10.78 -4.12 21.95
C LEU A 528 9.52 -3.43 22.50
N PRO A 529 9.22 -2.15 22.17
CA PRO A 529 7.99 -1.52 22.62
C PRO A 529 6.72 -2.23 22.12
N ARG A 530 6.76 -2.82 20.91
CA ARG A 530 5.64 -3.59 20.35
C ARG A 530 5.39 -4.88 21.12
N LEU A 531 6.45 -5.62 21.46
CA LEU A 531 6.35 -6.82 22.29
C LEU A 531 5.77 -6.50 23.67
N LEU A 532 6.28 -5.45 24.33
CA LEU A 532 5.80 -5.06 25.65
C LEU A 532 4.36 -4.54 25.64
N ALA A 533 3.90 -3.98 24.52
CA ALA A 533 2.51 -3.58 24.32
C ALA A 533 1.57 -4.76 24.01
N GLY A 534 2.09 -5.99 23.88
CA GLY A 534 1.33 -7.16 23.46
C GLY A 534 0.85 -7.08 22.01
N VAL A 535 1.49 -6.26 21.19
CA VAL A 535 1.12 -6.08 19.77
C VAL A 535 1.88 -7.12 18.95
N SER A 536 1.14 -8.07 18.38
CA SER A 536 1.71 -9.11 17.53
C SER A 536 2.50 -8.53 16.36
N VAL A 537 3.61 -9.19 16.01
CA VAL A 537 4.48 -8.80 14.90
C VAL A 537 4.49 -9.93 13.87
N THR A 538 3.77 -9.77 12.77
CA THR A 538 3.70 -10.75 11.69
C THR A 538 4.86 -10.59 10.71
N ARG A 539 5.06 -11.58 9.81
CA ARG A 539 6.06 -11.44 8.73
C ARG A 539 5.72 -10.27 7.79
N GLN A 540 4.43 -10.01 7.57
CA GLN A 540 3.97 -8.88 6.77
C GLN A 540 4.28 -7.53 7.44
N ASP A 541 4.10 -7.43 8.76
CA ASP A 541 4.47 -6.22 9.50
C ASP A 541 5.95 -5.90 9.37
N LEU A 542 6.80 -6.93 9.49
CA LEU A 542 8.24 -6.80 9.30
C LEU A 542 8.57 -6.36 7.87
N ALA A 543 7.94 -6.95 6.86
CA ALA A 543 8.16 -6.56 5.46
C ALA A 543 7.81 -5.08 5.20
N ARG A 544 6.72 -4.58 5.79
CA ARG A 544 6.32 -3.16 5.69
C ARG A 544 7.36 -2.20 6.26
N MET A 545 8.12 -2.62 7.27
CA MET A 545 9.18 -1.79 7.86
C MET A 545 10.33 -1.50 6.88
N GLY A 546 10.46 -2.25 5.79
CA GLY A 546 11.49 -2.00 4.76
C GLY A 546 11.41 -0.61 4.13
N HIS A 547 10.25 0.05 4.20
CA HIS A 547 10.11 1.46 3.86
C HIS A 547 10.27 2.30 5.14
N GLY A 548 11.41 2.99 5.27
CA GLY A 548 11.69 3.93 6.37
C GLY A 548 12.61 3.43 7.49
N SER A 549 12.95 2.14 7.51
CA SER A 549 13.84 1.56 8.55
C SER A 549 15.32 1.50 8.14
N PHE A 550 15.80 2.52 7.41
CA PHE A 550 17.21 2.72 7.11
C PHE A 550 17.77 3.89 7.94
N CYS A 551 18.70 3.59 8.85
CA CYS A 551 19.32 4.60 9.71
C CYS A 551 20.36 5.40 8.93
N LEU A 552 20.28 6.73 9.05
CA LEU A 552 21.20 7.65 8.37
C LEU A 552 22.50 7.90 9.15
N SER A 553 22.70 7.26 10.30
CA SER A 553 23.90 7.39 11.13
C SER A 553 24.28 8.86 11.41
N CYS A 554 23.28 9.67 11.81
CA CYS A 554 23.48 11.09 12.11
C CYS A 554 24.53 11.29 13.21
N GLU A 555 25.33 12.36 13.12
CA GLU A 555 26.37 12.69 14.11
C GLU A 555 25.83 12.75 15.55
N SER A 556 24.66 13.35 15.72
CA SER A 556 23.88 13.29 16.97
C SER A 556 22.59 12.52 16.72
N CYS A 557 22.40 11.44 17.48
CA CYS A 557 21.20 10.61 17.35
C CYS A 557 19.96 11.40 17.81
N SER A 558 19.07 11.71 16.86
CA SER A 558 17.83 12.43 17.12
C SER A 558 16.59 11.52 17.17
N PHE A 559 16.76 10.20 17.19
CA PHE A 559 15.66 9.25 17.32
C PHE A 559 14.84 9.54 18.60
N PRO A 560 13.49 9.52 18.56
CA PRO A 560 12.59 9.15 17.45
C PRO A 560 12.16 10.32 16.56
N LYS A 561 12.83 11.47 16.59
CA LYS A 561 12.49 12.62 15.74
C LYS A 561 12.93 12.42 14.28
N CYS A 562 14.00 11.68 14.02
CA CYS A 562 14.45 11.34 12.67
C CYS A 562 13.47 10.43 11.92
N ALA A 563 13.76 10.11 10.64
CA ALA A 563 12.91 9.28 9.79
C ALA A 563 13.01 7.77 10.06
N PHE A 564 13.97 7.31 10.88
CA PHE A 564 14.19 5.88 11.11
C PHE A 564 12.97 5.20 11.75
N GLY A 565 12.46 4.17 11.08
CA GLY A 565 11.28 3.40 11.48
C GLY A 565 9.93 4.09 11.18
N LYS A 566 9.91 5.12 10.32
CA LYS A 566 8.69 5.88 9.98
C LYS A 566 8.20 5.67 8.56
#